data_AF-A0AAN7D3R1-F1
#
_entry.id   AF-A0AAN7D3R1-F1
#
_cell.length_a   1.000
_cell.length_b   1.000
_cell.length_c   1.000
_cell.angle_alpha   90.00
_cell.angle_beta   90.00
_cell.angle_gamma   90.00
#
_symmetry.space_group_name_H-M   'P 1'
#
loop_
_entity.id
_entity.type
_entity.pdbx_description
1 polymer ?
#
loop_
_entity_poly.entity_id
_entity_poly.type
_entity_poly.pdbx_seq_one_letter_code
_entity_poly.pdbx_strand_id
1 'polypeptide(L)'
;MMEYHHSSDTSHPYSASCGYCHHDEITHYTFGEDSSMTSPLFINTIVNQPKEEPYRYNYLLNLMTAPDMSAYLTVANDDIYALPIHLQKLIIEAKEEIVLKHVEKPAQIRLQKVRNHIWRRADGDFAILMNMLIELVSDEDELEDLLRM
;
A
#
# COMPACT_ATOMS: atom_id res chain seq x y z
N MET A 1 40.76 -44.04 -9.72
CA MET A 1 40.21 -43.72 -8.39
C MET A 1 39.94 -42.23 -8.35
N MET A 2 38.68 -41.83 -8.28
CA MET A 2 38.24 -40.58 -7.63
C MET A 2 36.74 -40.74 -7.38
N GLU A 3 36.40 -40.80 -6.11
CA GLU A 3 35.09 -41.08 -5.55
C GLU A 3 34.19 -39.85 -5.65
N TYR A 4 32.93 -40.08 -6.04
CA TYR A 4 31.86 -39.08 -5.98
C TYR A 4 31.30 -39.04 -4.55
N HIS A 5 31.53 -37.94 -3.83
CA HIS A 5 30.84 -37.68 -2.58
C HIS A 5 29.55 -36.91 -2.83
N HIS A 6 28.44 -37.52 -2.43
CA HIS A 6 27.13 -36.90 -2.21
C HIS A 6 27.25 -35.73 -1.22
N SER A 7 26.36 -34.72 -1.31
CA SER A 7 25.53 -34.30 -0.15
C SER A 7 24.47 -33.25 -0.53
N SER A 8 23.25 -33.76 -0.56
CA SER A 8 21.94 -33.20 -0.24
C SER A 8 21.81 -31.76 0.29
N ASP A 9 20.91 -31.03 -0.35
CA ASP A 9 20.05 -30.00 0.25
C ASP A 9 19.50 -30.45 1.62
N THR A 10 19.65 -29.60 2.64
CA THR A 10 18.69 -29.52 3.76
C THR A 10 18.74 -28.12 4.36
N SER A 11 17.84 -27.25 3.91
CA SER A 11 17.48 -26.01 4.60
C SER A 11 16.92 -26.33 5.99
N HIS A 12 17.62 -25.93 7.05
CA HIS A 12 17.21 -26.17 8.43
C HIS A 12 16.04 -25.25 8.84
N PRO A 13 15.01 -25.77 9.54
CA PRO A 13 13.97 -24.94 10.14
C PRO A 13 14.52 -24.19 11.36
N TYR A 14 14.23 -22.89 11.45
CA TYR A 14 14.58 -22.02 12.57
C TYR A 14 13.98 -22.59 13.88
N SER A 15 14.84 -23.07 14.77
CA SER A 15 14.51 -23.44 16.14
C SER A 15 15.28 -22.53 17.08
N ALA A 16 14.60 -21.93 18.05
CA ALA A 16 15.10 -20.89 18.95
C ALA A 16 16.14 -21.38 19.99
N SER A 17 16.82 -22.51 19.75
CA SER A 17 17.83 -23.07 20.66
C SER A 17 19.06 -23.63 19.94
N CYS A 18 19.44 -23.07 18.79
CA CYS A 18 20.71 -23.43 18.13
C CYS A 18 21.88 -22.61 18.70
N GLY A 19 22.78 -23.26 19.44
CA GLY A 19 23.97 -22.66 20.05
C GLY A 19 25.17 -22.44 19.11
N TYR A 20 24.96 -22.32 17.79
CA TYR A 20 26.04 -22.17 16.79
C TYR A 20 25.79 -21.08 15.73
N CYS A 21 24.87 -20.15 15.98
CA CYS A 21 24.74 -18.94 15.15
C CYS A 21 25.49 -17.78 15.82
N HIS A 22 26.51 -17.23 15.14
CA HIS A 22 27.28 -16.07 15.57
C HIS A 22 26.36 -14.84 15.73
N HIS A 23 26.21 -14.38 16.97
CA HIS A 23 25.71 -13.04 17.28
C HIS A 23 26.90 -12.08 17.23
N ASP A 24 27.01 -11.27 16.19
CA ASP A 24 27.87 -10.08 16.22
C ASP A 24 27.10 -8.96 16.91
N GLU A 25 27.12 -9.00 18.24
CA GLU A 25 26.76 -7.91 19.12
C GLU A 25 28.07 -7.26 19.60
N ILE A 26 28.44 -6.13 19.00
CA ILE A 26 29.46 -5.24 19.57
C ILE A 26 28.85 -3.84 19.69
N THR A 27 28.37 -3.58 20.90
CA THR A 27 28.27 -2.25 21.46
C THR A 27 29.68 -1.65 21.62
N HIS A 28 29.73 -0.30 21.58
CA HIS A 28 30.58 0.61 22.37
C HIS A 28 31.61 1.55 21.69
N TYR A 29 31.51 2.83 22.12
CA TYR A 29 32.44 3.99 22.11
C TYR A 29 32.46 4.85 20.82
N THR A 30 32.54 6.19 20.85
CA THR A 30 33.20 7.09 21.82
C THR A 30 32.67 8.54 21.70
N PHE A 31 32.63 9.24 22.83
CA PHE A 31 32.62 10.71 22.92
C PHE A 31 33.76 11.32 22.09
N GLY A 32 33.45 12.30 21.26
CA GLY A 32 34.41 13.21 20.62
C GLY A 32 33.81 14.61 20.61
N GLU A 33 34.31 15.47 21.49
CA GLU A 33 34.04 16.90 21.52
C GLU A 33 34.83 17.60 20.40
N ASP A 34 34.16 18.09 19.36
CA ASP A 34 34.32 19.45 18.82
C ASP A 34 33.49 19.72 17.54
N SER A 35 32.93 20.93 17.50
CA SER A 35 32.40 21.63 16.32
C SER A 35 31.21 21.04 15.56
N SER A 36 29.99 21.41 15.97
CA SER A 36 28.98 21.97 15.06
C SER A 36 27.76 22.45 15.84
N MET A 37 27.51 23.76 15.81
CA MET A 37 26.30 24.40 16.32
C MET A 37 25.09 23.98 15.47
N THR A 38 24.25 23.08 15.99
CA THR A 38 22.86 22.96 15.53
C THR A 38 21.93 22.79 16.73
N SER A 39 20.93 23.67 16.80
CA SER A 39 20.03 23.89 17.94
C SER A 39 19.20 22.65 18.32
N PRO A 40 18.79 22.51 19.60
CA PRO A 40 17.90 21.45 20.05
C PRO A 40 16.44 21.89 19.87
N LEU A 41 15.96 21.87 18.65
CA LEU A 41 14.54 21.91 18.33
C LEU A 41 14.31 20.85 17.25
N PHE A 42 13.21 20.12 17.32
CA PHE A 42 12.90 18.92 16.53
C PHE A 42 13.37 17.58 17.13
N ILE A 43 13.17 17.38 18.43
CA ILE A 43 12.78 16.04 18.92
C ILE A 43 11.29 15.88 18.58
N ASN A 44 10.98 15.75 17.29
CA ASN A 44 9.70 15.20 16.86
C ASN A 44 9.92 13.70 16.73
N THR A 45 9.45 12.96 17.72
CA THR A 45 8.68 11.72 17.57
C THR A 45 8.71 11.06 16.18
N ILE A 46 9.87 10.63 15.70
CA ILE A 46 9.96 9.61 14.63
C ILE A 46 9.82 8.25 15.31
N VAL A 47 8.66 8.06 15.93
CA VAL A 47 8.18 6.72 16.28
C VAL A 47 7.74 6.12 14.97
N ASN A 48 8.63 5.30 14.38
CA ASN A 48 8.32 4.27 13.39
C ASN A 48 7.12 4.58 12.49
N GLN A 49 7.25 5.54 11.58
CA GLN A 49 6.37 5.51 10.42
C GLN A 49 6.73 4.21 9.66
N PRO A 50 5.77 3.28 9.44
CA PRO A 50 6.01 2.21 8.49
C PRO A 50 6.41 2.89 7.18
N LYS A 51 7.47 2.40 6.53
CA LYS A 51 7.88 2.88 5.21
C LYS A 51 6.67 2.71 4.29
N GLU A 52 5.89 3.77 4.12
CA GLU A 52 4.83 3.81 3.12
C GLU A 52 5.54 3.58 1.80
N GLU A 53 5.26 2.46 1.15
CA GLU A 53 5.72 2.23 -0.21
C GLU A 53 5.17 3.40 -1.04
N PRO A 54 6.03 4.25 -1.63
CA PRO A 54 5.64 5.53 -2.22
C PRO A 54 4.65 5.41 -3.39
N TYR A 55 4.28 4.19 -3.75
CA TYR A 55 3.46 3.84 -4.91
C TYR A 55 2.28 2.93 -4.58
N ARG A 56 2.05 2.57 -3.30
CA ARG A 56 1.03 1.57 -2.92
C ARG A 56 -0.38 1.89 -3.43
N TYR A 57 -0.72 3.18 -3.51
CA TYR A 57 -2.05 3.62 -3.94
C TYR A 57 -2.05 4.35 -5.28
N ASN A 58 -0.98 4.24 -6.07
CA ASN A 58 -0.90 4.87 -7.40
C ASN A 58 -2.00 4.40 -8.33
N TYR A 59 -2.33 3.10 -8.31
CA TYR A 59 -3.44 2.56 -9.08
C TYR A 59 -4.75 3.29 -8.73
N LEU A 60 -5.03 3.41 -7.43
CA LEU A 60 -6.26 4.02 -6.96
C LEU A 60 -6.30 5.52 -7.26
N LEU A 61 -5.19 6.23 -7.04
CA LEU A 61 -5.06 7.64 -7.40
C LEU A 61 -5.37 7.84 -8.88
N ASN A 62 -4.69 7.09 -9.76
CA ASN A 62 -4.88 7.19 -11.20
C ASN A 62 -6.33 6.87 -11.62
N LEU A 63 -6.95 5.86 -11.01
CA LEU A 63 -8.35 5.51 -11.24
C LEU A 63 -9.30 6.67 -10.87
N MET A 64 -9.04 7.34 -9.74
CA MET A 64 -9.85 8.45 -9.24
C MET A 64 -9.61 9.76 -10.00
N THR A 65 -8.45 9.94 -10.62
CA THR A 65 -8.12 11.13 -11.42
C THR A 65 -8.33 10.92 -12.92
N ALA A 66 -8.59 9.68 -13.38
CA ALA A 66 -8.76 9.38 -14.79
C ALA A 66 -9.87 10.24 -15.44
N PRO A 67 -9.62 10.84 -16.61
CA PRO A 67 -10.66 11.57 -17.36
C PRO A 67 -11.85 10.66 -17.70
N ASP A 68 -11.54 9.43 -18.12
CA ASP A 68 -12.50 8.36 -18.35
C ASP A 68 -12.12 7.16 -17.47
N MET A 69 -12.88 6.95 -16.40
CA MET A 69 -12.65 5.87 -15.45
C MET A 69 -12.90 4.50 -16.08
N SER A 70 -13.90 4.38 -16.95
CA SER A 70 -14.21 3.11 -17.62
C SER A 70 -13.09 2.74 -18.59
N ALA A 71 -12.55 3.70 -19.33
CA ALA A 71 -11.40 3.45 -20.20
C ALA A 71 -10.14 3.12 -19.40
N TYR A 72 -9.92 3.72 -18.22
CA TYR A 72 -8.78 3.37 -17.37
C TYR A 72 -8.88 1.92 -16.87
N LEU A 73 -10.07 1.50 -16.41
CA LEU A 73 -10.32 0.15 -15.92
C LEU A 73 -10.06 -0.95 -16.96
N THR A 74 -10.18 -0.66 -18.26
CA THR A 74 -9.92 -1.67 -19.31
C THR A 74 -8.44 -1.86 -19.62
N VAL A 75 -7.60 -0.85 -19.39
CA VAL A 75 -6.18 -0.87 -19.78
C VAL A 75 -5.22 -1.03 -18.60
N ALA A 76 -5.66 -0.69 -17.39
CA ALA A 76 -4.80 -0.76 -16.21
C ALA A 76 -4.54 -2.21 -15.79
N ASN A 77 -3.27 -2.53 -15.50
CA ASN A 77 -2.92 -3.77 -14.80
C ASN A 77 -3.37 -3.66 -13.34
N ASP A 78 -4.07 -4.69 -12.88
CA ASP A 78 -4.72 -4.70 -11.57
C ASP A 78 -3.71 -4.98 -10.46
N ASP A 79 -2.99 -3.95 -10.00
CA ASP A 79 -2.35 -4.00 -8.69
C ASP A 79 -3.37 -3.65 -7.59
N ILE A 80 -4.50 -4.35 -7.61
CA ILE A 80 -5.62 -4.10 -6.70
C ILE A 80 -5.48 -4.92 -5.41
N TYR A 81 -4.63 -5.95 -5.40
CA TYR A 81 -4.51 -6.89 -4.28
C TYR A 81 -4.00 -6.23 -2.98
N ALA A 82 -3.41 -5.04 -3.08
CA ALA A 82 -2.97 -4.24 -1.94
C ALA A 82 -4.07 -3.34 -1.32
N LEU A 83 -5.26 -3.28 -1.94
CA LEU A 83 -6.40 -2.46 -1.52
C LEU A 83 -7.29 -3.21 -0.50
N PRO A 84 -8.18 -2.52 0.24
CA PRO A 84 -9.17 -3.18 1.10
C PRO A 84 -10.13 -4.06 0.29
N ILE A 85 -10.58 -5.17 0.86
CA ILE A 85 -11.33 -6.22 0.14
C ILE A 85 -12.60 -5.69 -0.53
N HIS A 86 -13.30 -4.77 0.13
CA HIS A 86 -14.54 -4.18 -0.40
C HIS A 86 -14.28 -3.33 -1.66
N LEU A 87 -13.15 -2.62 -1.71
CA LEU A 87 -12.75 -1.82 -2.85
C LEU A 87 -12.22 -2.71 -3.99
N GLN A 88 -11.45 -3.76 -3.68
CA GLN A 88 -11.06 -4.77 -4.66
C GLN A 88 -12.29 -5.35 -5.36
N LYS A 89 -13.27 -5.79 -4.56
CA LYS A 89 -14.52 -6.37 -5.07
C LYS A 89 -15.27 -5.38 -5.96
N LEU A 90 -15.42 -4.13 -5.53
CA LEU A 90 -16.10 -3.10 -6.34
C LEU A 90 -15.39 -2.87 -7.70
N ILE A 91 -14.05 -2.81 -7.69
CA ILE A 91 -13.27 -2.61 -8.92
C ILE A 91 -13.45 -3.81 -9.86
N ILE A 92 -13.41 -5.04 -9.34
CA ILE A 92 -13.64 -6.25 -10.12
C ILE A 92 -15.05 -6.25 -10.73
N GLU A 93 -16.09 -5.98 -9.92
CA GLU A 93 -17.49 -5.87 -10.39
C GLU A 93 -17.62 -4.82 -11.51
N ALA A 94 -16.99 -3.65 -11.35
CA ALA A 94 -17.01 -2.59 -12.35
C ALA A 94 -16.32 -2.99 -13.66
N LYS A 95 -15.21 -3.75 -13.59
CA LYS A 95 -14.54 -4.30 -14.78
C LYS A 95 -15.40 -5.34 -15.47
N GLU A 96 -16.03 -6.24 -14.73
CA GLU A 96 -16.93 -7.26 -15.27
C GLU A 96 -18.07 -6.63 -16.05
N GLU A 97 -18.71 -5.58 -15.52
CA GLU A 97 -19.78 -4.84 -16.22
C GLU A 97 -19.31 -4.25 -17.56
N ILE A 98 -18.06 -3.79 -17.65
CA ILE A 98 -17.48 -3.26 -18.89
C ILE A 98 -17.24 -4.38 -19.89
N VAL A 99 -16.62 -5.48 -19.44
CA VAL A 99 -16.28 -6.64 -20.28
C VAL A 99 -17.55 -7.30 -20.83
N LEU A 100 -18.56 -7.49 -19.97
CA LEU A 100 -19.84 -8.10 -20.31
C LEU A 100 -20.80 -7.13 -21.01
N LYS A 101 -20.42 -5.84 -21.14
CA LYS A 101 -21.23 -4.77 -21.74
C LYS A 101 -22.64 -4.72 -21.14
N HIS A 102 -22.74 -4.82 -19.82
CA HIS A 102 -24.02 -4.72 -19.13
C HIS A 102 -24.70 -3.38 -19.45
N VAL A 103 -26.02 -3.43 -19.65
CA VAL A 103 -26.85 -2.25 -19.88
C VAL A 103 -26.87 -1.38 -18.62
N GLU A 104 -27.04 -2.03 -17.47
CA GLU A 104 -26.94 -1.40 -16.16
C GLU A 104 -25.52 -1.57 -15.61
N LYS A 105 -25.01 -0.52 -14.97
CA LYS A 105 -23.63 -0.47 -14.48
C LYS A 105 -23.55 -0.06 -13.00
N PRO A 106 -24.24 -0.78 -12.10
CA PRO A 106 -24.33 -0.40 -10.69
C PRO A 106 -22.97 -0.28 -9.99
N ALA A 107 -22.00 -1.13 -10.29
CA ALA A 107 -20.66 -1.06 -9.73
C ALA A 107 -19.90 0.17 -10.24
N GLN A 108 -19.95 0.47 -11.55
CA GLN A 108 -19.36 1.72 -12.06
C GLN A 108 -20.02 2.96 -11.43
N ILE A 109 -21.34 2.93 -11.20
CA ILE A 109 -22.05 4.04 -10.52
C ILE A 109 -21.55 4.19 -9.08
N ARG A 110 -21.45 3.09 -8.30
CA ARG A 110 -20.90 3.11 -6.93
C ARG A 110 -19.46 3.63 -6.91
N LEU A 111 -18.62 3.17 -7.84
CA LEU A 111 -17.23 3.64 -7.96
C LEU A 111 -17.15 5.14 -8.29
N GLN A 112 -18.05 5.63 -9.15
CA GLN A 112 -18.16 7.06 -9.43
C GLN A 112 -18.64 7.86 -8.21
N LYS A 113 -19.54 7.32 -7.36
CA LYS A 113 -19.92 7.95 -6.09
C LYS A 113 -18.72 8.08 -5.16
N VAL A 114 -17.91 7.02 -5.02
CA VAL A 114 -16.66 7.05 -4.24
C VAL A 114 -15.74 8.15 -4.75
N ARG A 115 -15.48 8.19 -6.06
CA ARG A 115 -14.69 9.26 -6.69
C ARG A 115 -15.22 10.65 -6.31
N ASN A 116 -16.52 10.88 -6.52
CA ASN A 116 -17.14 12.17 -6.26
C ASN A 116 -17.06 12.57 -4.78
N HIS A 117 -17.19 11.62 -3.86
CA HIS A 117 -17.07 11.85 -2.43
C HIS A 117 -15.68 12.37 -2.07
N ILE A 118 -14.63 11.67 -2.50
CA ILE A 118 -13.23 12.01 -2.21
C ILE A 118 -12.87 13.36 -2.84
N TRP A 119 -13.25 13.57 -4.11
CA TRP A 119 -13.00 14.83 -4.81
C TRP A 119 -13.69 16.03 -4.16
N ARG A 120 -14.90 15.85 -3.63
CA ARG A 120 -15.61 16.90 -2.89
C ARG A 120 -14.91 17.24 -1.59
N ARG A 121 -14.42 16.24 -0.86
CA ARG A 121 -13.70 16.44 0.42
C ARG A 121 -12.31 17.05 0.19
N ALA A 122 -11.69 16.77 -0.95
CA ALA A 122 -10.42 17.35 -1.36
C ALA A 122 -10.52 18.79 -1.93
N ASP A 123 -11.74 19.32 -2.14
CA ASP A 123 -11.99 20.65 -2.75
C ASP A 123 -11.21 20.90 -4.06
N GLY A 124 -10.98 19.84 -4.83
CA GLY A 124 -10.21 19.91 -6.08
C GLY A 124 -8.68 19.93 -5.93
N ASP A 125 -8.15 19.89 -4.70
CA ASP A 125 -6.72 19.85 -4.45
C ASP A 125 -6.17 18.41 -4.53
N PHE A 126 -5.30 18.18 -5.53
CA PHE A 126 -4.63 16.90 -5.73
C PHE A 126 -3.70 16.50 -4.57
N ALA A 127 -3.08 17.46 -3.88
CA ALA A 127 -2.22 17.16 -2.74
C ALA A 127 -3.03 16.60 -1.56
N ILE A 128 -4.27 17.09 -1.40
CA ILE A 128 -5.21 16.61 -0.39
C ILE A 128 -5.83 15.28 -0.81
N LEU A 129 -6.09 15.09 -2.11
CA LEU A 129 -6.70 13.87 -2.66
C LEU A 129 -5.95 12.60 -2.25
N MET A 130 -4.62 12.61 -2.28
CA MET A 130 -3.82 11.44 -1.89
C MET A 130 -3.99 11.11 -0.40
N ASN A 131 -3.96 12.11 0.48
CA ASN A 131 -4.21 11.92 1.90
C ASN A 131 -5.63 11.37 2.14
N MET A 132 -6.61 11.90 1.41
CA MET A 132 -7.99 11.43 1.48
C MET A 132 -8.16 9.96 1.06
N LEU A 133 -7.40 9.54 0.05
CA LEU A 133 -7.40 8.13 -0.38
C LEU A 133 -6.76 7.22 0.65
N ILE A 134 -5.66 7.66 1.29
CA ILE A 134 -5.00 6.92 2.35
C ILE A 134 -5.93 6.78 3.55
N GLU A 135 -6.59 7.86 3.98
CA GLU A 135 -7.58 7.85 5.07
C GLU A 135 -8.70 6.85 4.76
N LEU A 136 -9.34 6.97 3.59
CA LEU A 136 -10.44 6.09 3.19
C LEU A 136 -10.04 4.62 3.13
N VAL A 137 -8.82 4.32 2.68
CA VAL A 137 -8.33 2.95 2.59
C VAL A 137 -7.92 2.40 3.95
N SER A 138 -7.58 3.27 4.91
CA SER A 138 -7.20 2.89 6.27
C SER A 138 -8.41 2.66 7.17
N ASP A 139 -9.53 3.35 6.91
CA ASP A 139 -10.80 3.19 7.61
C ASP A 139 -11.74 2.26 6.85
N GLU A 140 -11.69 0.95 7.16
CA GLU A 140 -12.51 -0.05 6.49
C GLU A 140 -14.02 0.13 6.74
N ASP A 141 -14.41 0.66 7.91
CA ASP A 141 -15.82 0.87 8.27
C ASP A 141 -16.40 2.04 7.47
N GLU A 142 -15.70 3.19 7.41
CA GLU A 142 -16.10 4.34 6.59
C GLU A 142 -16.18 3.94 5.11
N LEU A 143 -15.22 3.16 4.63
CA LEU A 143 -15.21 2.64 3.27
C LEU A 143 -16.40 1.71 3.02
N GLU A 144 -16.70 0.77 3.91
CA GLU A 144 -17.83 -0.14 3.74
C GLU A 144 -19.16 0.63 3.72
N ASP A 145 -19.34 1.60 4.62
CA ASP A 145 -20.52 2.45 4.67
C ASP A 145 -20.69 3.26 3.38
N LEU A 146 -19.60 3.86 2.87
CA LEU A 146 -19.61 4.58 1.60
C LEU A 146 -19.98 3.67 0.42
N LEU A 147 -19.52 2.42 0.44
CA LEU A 147 -19.77 1.45 -0.63
C LEU A 147 -21.19 0.87 -0.63
N ARG A 148 -21.91 0.98 0.49
CA ARG A 148 -23.31 0.54 0.66
C ARG A 148 -24.35 1.57 0.19
N MET A 149 -23.97 2.84 -0.02
CA MET A 149 -24.85 3.95 -0.44
C MET A 149 -25.18 3.97 -1.96
#